data_AF-A0A2A5X254-F1
#
_entry.id   AF-A0A2A5X254-F1
#
_cell.length_a   1.000
_cell.length_b   1.000
_cell.length_c   1.000
_cell.angle_alpha   90.00
_cell.angle_beta   90.00
_cell.angle_gamma   90.00
#
_symmetry.space_group_name_H-M   'P 1'
#
loop_
_entity.id
_entity.type
_entity.pdbx_description
1 polymer ?
#
loop_
_entity_poly.entity_id
_entity_poly.type
_entity_poly.pdbx_seq_one_letter_code
_entity_poly.pdbx_strand_id
1 'polypeptide(L)'
;MEITELLIPTILGGICVLISVYGLAIAKDRKYALGGLFLYSLIPISHRLGIYLDNPEDYFSLITAIIFVCQAIISIPVGGFLSPNKDSVQKTWSLKVQLTILVINASFAVLILSDPMVPTVIGAYHGIYALMMVVAISKTLAGKMDLK
;
A
#
# COMPACT_ATOMS: atom_id res chain seq x y z
N MET A 1 -10.99 13.67 17.44
CA MET A 1 -9.68 13.01 17.37
C MET A 1 -8.63 14.03 17.73
N GLU A 2 -7.96 13.82 18.86
CA GLU A 2 -6.84 14.69 19.21
C GLU A 2 -5.66 14.40 18.27
N ILE A 3 -4.91 15.43 17.90
CA ILE A 3 -3.71 15.33 17.03
C ILE A 3 -2.73 14.24 17.53
N THR A 4 -2.74 14.00 18.84
CA THR A 4 -1.97 12.99 19.56
C THR A 4 -2.30 11.55 19.15
N GLU A 5 -3.54 11.24 18.80
CA GLU A 5 -4.00 9.87 18.49
C GLU A 5 -3.50 9.36 17.13
N LEU A 6 -3.25 10.28 16.18
CA LEU A 6 -2.75 9.95 14.85
C LEU A 6 -1.23 10.05 14.71
N LEU A 7 -0.53 10.54 15.73
CA LEU A 7 0.93 10.73 15.69
C LEU A 7 1.66 9.40 15.47
N ILE A 8 1.33 8.38 16.26
CA ILE A 8 1.97 7.05 16.17
C ILE A 8 1.67 6.41 14.79
N PRO A 9 0.41 6.30 14.32
CA PRO A 9 0.11 5.82 12.97
C PRO A 9 0.85 6.58 11.87
N THR A 10 1.01 7.90 12.02
CA THR A 10 1.70 8.75 11.05
C THR A 10 3.20 8.42 10.97
N ILE A 11 3.86 8.26 12.11
CA ILE A 11 5.29 7.90 12.17
C ILE A 11 5.51 6.49 11.61
N LEU A 12 4.70 5.52 12.04
CA LEU A 12 4.78 4.14 11.54
C LEU A 12 4.51 4.07 10.04
N GLY A 13 3.52 4.82 9.56
CA GLY A 13 3.21 4.94 8.13
C GLY A 13 4.39 5.48 7.33
N GLY A 14 5.05 6.53 7.83
CA GLY A 14 6.25 7.10 7.23
C GLY A 14 7.40 6.10 7.15
N ILE A 15 7.66 5.35 8.23
CA ILE A 15 8.68 4.29 8.24
C ILE A 15 8.37 3.21 7.19
N CYS A 16 7.10 2.77 7.11
CA CYS A 16 6.68 1.77 6.13
C CYS A 16 6.89 2.25 4.69
N VAL A 17 6.53 3.51 4.40
CA VAL A 17 6.76 4.13 3.09
C VAL A 17 8.25 4.19 2.77
N LEU A 18 9.09 4.60 3.72
CA LEU A 18 10.54 4.66 3.55
C LEU A 18 11.14 3.28 3.26
N ILE A 19 10.72 2.23 3.96
CA ILE A 19 11.14 0.84 3.71
C ILE A 19 10.77 0.44 2.28
N SER A 20 9.55 0.75 1.86
CA SER A 20 9.05 0.41 0.52
C SER A 20 9.80 1.14 -0.58
N VAL A 21 10.02 2.45 -0.42
CA VAL A 21 10.79 3.28 -1.36
C VAL A 21 12.24 2.80 -1.41
N TYR A 22 12.86 2.50 -0.27
CA TYR A 22 14.21 1.94 -0.21
C TYR A 22 14.29 0.63 -1.01
N GLY A 23 13.34 -0.29 -0.83
CA GLY A 23 13.27 -1.55 -1.57
C GLY A 23 13.18 -1.37 -3.08
N LEU A 24 12.33 -0.46 -3.54
CA LEU A 24 12.10 -0.20 -4.97
C LEU A 24 13.24 0.61 -5.62
N ALA A 25 13.67 1.67 -4.97
CA ALA A 25 14.55 2.68 -5.55
C ALA A 25 16.04 2.36 -5.35
N ILE A 26 16.39 1.82 -4.18
CA ILE A 26 17.80 1.71 -3.72
C ILE A 26 18.23 0.24 -3.68
N ALA A 27 17.62 -0.58 -2.82
CA ALA A 27 18.04 -1.97 -2.61
C ALA A 27 17.75 -2.88 -3.81
N LYS A 28 16.78 -2.51 -4.64
CA LYS A 28 16.25 -3.35 -5.74
C LYS A 28 15.89 -4.75 -5.25
N ASP A 29 15.18 -4.80 -4.13
CA ASP A 29 14.77 -6.04 -3.49
C ASP A 29 13.28 -5.95 -3.12
N ARG A 30 12.50 -6.87 -3.68
CA ARG A 30 11.05 -6.86 -3.53
C ARG A 30 10.61 -7.11 -2.08
N LYS A 31 11.42 -7.79 -1.26
CA LYS A 31 11.08 -8.06 0.14
C LYS A 31 10.94 -6.76 0.92
N TYR A 32 11.80 -5.79 0.69
CA TYR A 32 11.66 -4.45 1.31
C TYR A 32 10.50 -3.68 0.67
N ALA A 33 10.39 -3.68 -0.66
CA ALA A 33 9.32 -2.96 -1.36
C ALA A 33 7.91 -3.40 -0.90
N LEU A 34 7.69 -4.72 -0.89
CA LEU A 34 6.46 -5.36 -0.46
C LEU A 34 6.32 -5.36 1.06
N GLY A 35 7.40 -5.58 1.80
CA GLY A 35 7.39 -5.61 3.27
C GLY A 35 6.93 -4.30 3.89
N GLY A 36 7.38 -3.15 3.36
CA GLY A 36 6.87 -1.86 3.82
C GLY A 36 5.36 -1.69 3.52
N LEU A 37 4.89 -2.10 2.34
CA LEU A 37 3.47 -2.01 1.96
C LEU A 37 2.59 -2.96 2.81
N PHE A 38 3.10 -4.15 3.10
CA PHE A 38 2.48 -5.12 3.99
C PHE A 38 2.30 -4.53 5.39
N LEU A 39 3.38 -4.01 5.97
CA LEU A 39 3.36 -3.39 7.30
C LEU A 39 2.45 -2.17 7.32
N TYR A 40 2.50 -1.34 6.28
CA TYR A 40 1.62 -0.18 6.15
C TYR A 40 0.14 -0.60 6.18
N SER A 41 -0.20 -1.71 5.53
CA SER A 41 -1.59 -2.21 5.46
C SER A 41 -2.16 -2.58 6.83
N LEU A 42 -1.32 -2.94 7.81
CA LEU A 42 -1.77 -3.25 9.17
C LEU A 42 -2.30 -2.04 9.93
N ILE A 43 -1.85 -0.83 9.58
CA ILE A 43 -2.25 0.43 10.23
C ILE A 43 -3.74 0.75 9.97
N PRO A 44 -4.22 0.86 8.71
CA PRO A 44 -5.63 1.11 8.46
C PRO A 44 -6.51 -0.08 8.85
N ILE A 45 -6.01 -1.33 8.83
CA ILE A 45 -6.75 -2.49 9.34
C ILE A 45 -7.06 -2.31 10.83
N SER A 46 -6.04 -2.08 11.65
CA SER A 46 -6.23 -1.98 13.10
C SER A 46 -7.10 -0.78 13.48
N HIS A 47 -6.84 0.38 12.86
CA HIS A 47 -7.61 1.59 13.12
C HIS A 47 -9.09 1.44 12.74
N ARG A 48 -9.38 0.93 11.54
CA ARG A 48 -10.77 0.81 11.06
C ARG A 48 -11.53 -0.33 11.74
N LEU A 49 -10.84 -1.41 12.10
CA LEU A 49 -11.47 -2.46 12.88
C LEU A 49 -11.85 -1.96 14.28
N GLY A 50 -11.02 -1.14 14.93
CA GLY A 50 -11.35 -0.48 16.20
C GLY A 50 -12.63 0.36 16.10
N ILE A 51 -12.70 1.25 15.10
CA ILE A 51 -13.89 2.08 14.86
C ILE A 51 -15.15 1.23 14.64
N TYR A 52 -15.06 0.17 13.84
CA TYR A 52 -16.20 -0.71 13.58
C TYR A 52 -16.65 -1.50 14.83
N LEU A 53 -15.72 -1.92 15.68
CA LEU A 53 -16.07 -2.60 16.93
C LEU A 53 -16.77 -1.67 17.93
N ASP A 54 -16.40 -0.39 17.95
CA ASP A 54 -17.04 0.64 18.76
C ASP A 54 -18.40 1.09 18.16
N ASN A 55 -18.53 1.05 16.83
CA ASN A 55 -19.75 1.38 16.10
C ASN A 55 -20.04 0.38 14.96
N PRO A 56 -20.75 -0.73 15.24
CA PRO A 56 -21.02 -1.78 14.26
C PRO A 56 -21.89 -1.36 13.05
N GLU A 57 -22.49 -0.18 13.07
CA GLU A 57 -23.23 0.37 11.93
C GLU A 57 -22.31 1.08 10.91
N ASP A 58 -21.03 1.31 11.24
CA ASP A 58 -20.04 1.89 10.34
C ASP A 58 -19.46 0.85 9.36
N TYR A 59 -20.29 0.47 8.38
CA TYR A 59 -19.88 -0.45 7.31
C TYR A 59 -18.71 0.08 6.46
N PHE A 60 -18.50 1.40 6.39
CA PHE A 60 -17.37 1.97 5.66
C PHE A 60 -16.05 1.56 6.30
N SER A 61 -15.98 1.58 7.64
CA SER A 61 -14.81 1.11 8.38
C SER A 61 -14.57 -0.39 8.19
N LEU A 62 -15.61 -1.22 8.23
CA LEU A 62 -15.47 -2.66 7.96
C LEU A 62 -14.93 -2.95 6.55
N ILE A 63 -15.54 -2.35 5.52
CA ILE A 63 -15.12 -2.55 4.12
C ILE A 63 -13.70 -2.03 3.90
N THR A 64 -13.35 -0.89 4.50
CA THR A 64 -11.98 -0.36 4.42
C THR A 64 -10.98 -1.35 5.04
N ALA A 65 -11.27 -1.90 6.23
CA ALA A 65 -10.42 -2.90 6.85
C ALA A 65 -10.23 -4.13 5.94
N ILE A 66 -11.30 -4.63 5.33
CA ILE A 66 -11.25 -5.77 4.39
C ILE A 66 -10.39 -5.44 3.15
N ILE A 67 -10.52 -4.26 2.58
CA ILE A 67 -9.70 -3.83 1.43
C ILE A 67 -8.21 -3.85 1.81
N PHE A 68 -7.85 -3.34 2.98
CA PHE A 68 -6.45 -3.36 3.42
C PHE A 68 -5.98 -4.75 3.86
N VAL A 69 -6.86 -5.64 4.33
CA VAL A 69 -6.53 -7.07 4.50
C VAL A 69 -6.17 -7.69 3.15
N CYS A 70 -6.95 -7.44 2.10
CA CYS A 70 -6.63 -7.89 0.75
C CYS A 70 -5.28 -7.34 0.29
N GLN A 71 -5.01 -6.04 0.52
CA GLN A 71 -3.72 -5.44 0.22
C GLN A 71 -2.57 -6.11 1.00
N ALA A 72 -2.75 -6.39 2.28
CA ALA A 72 -1.76 -7.09 3.10
C ALA A 72 -1.46 -8.48 2.50
N ILE A 73 -2.49 -9.27 2.18
CA ILE A 73 -2.33 -10.61 1.61
C ILE A 73 -1.54 -10.58 0.30
N ILE A 74 -1.87 -9.68 -0.62
CA ILE A 74 -1.17 -9.61 -1.92
C ILE A 74 0.24 -9.02 -1.81
N SER A 75 0.52 -8.26 -0.73
CA SER A 75 1.83 -7.64 -0.48
C SER A 75 2.70 -8.41 0.51
N ILE A 76 2.33 -9.62 0.93
CA ILE A 76 3.21 -10.47 1.76
C ILE A 76 4.56 -10.59 1.05
N PRO A 77 5.70 -10.32 1.73
CA PRO A 77 7.02 -10.24 1.11
C PRO A 77 7.63 -11.63 0.79
N VAL A 78 6.81 -12.56 0.32
CA VAL A 78 7.18 -13.92 -0.07
C VAL A 78 6.72 -14.18 -1.51
N GLY A 79 7.66 -14.55 -2.38
CA GLY A 79 7.41 -14.67 -3.82
C GLY A 79 7.19 -13.32 -4.52
N GLY A 80 6.53 -13.32 -5.69
CA GLY A 80 5.66 -12.19 -6.07
C GLY A 80 6.13 -11.19 -7.14
N PHE A 81 5.10 -10.52 -7.68
CA PHE A 81 4.92 -9.68 -8.88
C PHE A 81 5.88 -8.50 -9.15
N LEU A 82 6.92 -8.33 -8.34
CA LEU A 82 7.95 -7.33 -8.56
C LEU A 82 9.28 -7.97 -8.99
N SER A 83 9.36 -9.30 -9.09
CA SER A 83 10.52 -9.97 -9.68
C SER A 83 10.57 -9.82 -11.20
N PRO A 84 11.75 -9.96 -11.84
CA PRO A 84 11.85 -10.16 -13.28
C PRO A 84 10.87 -11.23 -13.77
N ASN A 85 10.04 -10.87 -14.75
CA ASN A 85 9.04 -11.76 -15.32
C ASN A 85 9.71 -12.73 -16.28
N LYS A 86 9.61 -14.04 -16.03
CA LYS A 86 10.22 -15.09 -16.88
C LYS A 86 9.40 -15.37 -18.14
N ASP A 87 8.09 -15.13 -18.07
CA ASP A 87 7.13 -15.44 -19.12
C ASP A 87 5.94 -14.45 -19.12
N SER A 88 5.05 -14.59 -20.10
CA SER A 88 3.85 -13.77 -20.28
C SER A 88 2.80 -13.96 -19.16
N VAL A 89 2.74 -15.14 -18.54
CA VAL A 89 1.83 -15.47 -17.45
C VAL A 89 2.22 -14.69 -16.20
N GLN A 90 3.50 -14.75 -15.83
CA GLN A 90 4.06 -13.99 -14.72
C GLN A 90 3.94 -12.48 -14.95
N LYS A 91 4.16 -12.01 -16.19
CA LYS A 91 3.96 -10.59 -16.55
C LYS A 91 2.52 -10.16 -16.32
N THR A 92 1.56 -10.94 -16.82
CA THR A 92 0.13 -10.64 -16.70
C THR A 92 -0.33 -10.68 -15.24
N TRP A 93 0.08 -11.71 -14.49
CA TRP A 93 -0.16 -11.79 -13.05
C TRP A 93 0.38 -10.55 -12.34
N SER A 94 1.60 -10.14 -12.70
CA SER A 94 2.24 -9.02 -12.04
C SER A 94 1.48 -7.72 -12.26
N LEU A 95 1.08 -7.45 -13.50
CA LEU A 95 0.29 -6.27 -13.84
C LEU A 95 -1.05 -6.26 -13.10
N LYS A 96 -1.74 -7.40 -12.97
CA LYS A 96 -3.00 -7.47 -12.22
C LYS A 96 -2.81 -7.06 -10.77
N VAL A 97 -1.79 -7.60 -10.08
CA VAL A 97 -1.55 -7.27 -8.67
C VAL A 97 -1.10 -5.81 -8.51
N GLN A 98 -0.20 -5.32 -9.38
CA GLN A 98 0.25 -3.92 -9.33
C GLN A 98 -0.90 -2.94 -9.56
N LEU A 99 -1.78 -3.23 -10.52
CA LEU A 99 -2.97 -2.41 -10.79
C LEU A 99 -3.94 -2.42 -9.61
N THR A 100 -4.15 -3.56 -8.95
CA THR A 100 -4.98 -3.63 -7.74
C THR A 100 -4.43 -2.71 -6.65
N ILE A 101 -3.13 -2.78 -6.37
CA ILE A 101 -2.50 -1.94 -5.34
C ILE A 101 -2.54 -0.46 -5.75
N LEU A 102 -2.35 -0.15 -7.03
CA LEU A 102 -2.48 1.20 -7.57
C LEU A 102 -3.88 1.75 -7.31
N VAL A 103 -4.93 0.99 -7.66
CA VAL A 103 -6.32 1.44 -7.49
C VAL A 103 -6.66 1.67 -6.02
N ILE A 104 -6.26 0.75 -5.13
CA ILE A 104 -6.47 0.91 -3.68
C ILE A 104 -5.83 2.21 -3.21
N ASN A 105 -4.53 2.39 -3.45
CA ASN A 105 -3.80 3.53 -2.90
C ASN A 105 -4.16 4.86 -3.58
N ALA A 106 -4.40 4.88 -4.90
CA ALA A 106 -4.85 6.10 -5.56
C ALA A 106 -6.22 6.55 -5.05
N SER A 107 -7.15 5.62 -4.84
CA SER A 107 -8.48 5.95 -4.31
C SER A 107 -8.40 6.47 -2.88
N PHE A 108 -7.63 5.82 -1.99
CA PHE A 108 -7.45 6.29 -0.62
C PHE A 108 -6.65 7.59 -0.52
N ALA A 109 -5.70 7.84 -1.44
CA ALA A 109 -5.05 9.14 -1.54
C ALA A 109 -6.07 10.23 -1.83
N VAL A 110 -6.95 10.04 -2.83
CA VAL A 110 -8.00 11.02 -3.16
C VAL A 110 -8.97 11.22 -2.00
N LEU A 111 -9.48 10.13 -1.41
CA LEU A 111 -10.43 10.20 -0.30
C LEU A 111 -9.86 10.97 0.90
N ILE A 112 -8.62 10.68 1.29
CA ILE A 112 -8.00 11.29 2.47
C ILE A 112 -7.56 12.73 2.18
N LEU A 113 -7.01 13.02 1.00
CA LEU A 113 -6.62 14.38 0.63
C LEU A 113 -7.83 15.32 0.47
N SER A 114 -9.02 14.76 0.25
CA SER A 114 -10.27 15.52 0.16
C SER A 114 -10.96 15.70 1.51
N ASP A 115 -10.48 15.05 2.58
CA ASP A 115 -11.05 15.13 3.92
C ASP A 115 -10.19 16.04 4.81
N PRO A 116 -10.67 17.25 5.17
CA PRO A 116 -9.92 18.18 6.00
C PRO A 116 -9.73 17.69 7.45
N MET A 117 -10.45 16.65 7.88
CA MET A 117 -10.36 16.08 9.22
C MET A 117 -9.22 15.07 9.37
N VAL A 118 -8.60 14.65 8.26
CA VAL A 118 -7.51 13.68 8.27
C VAL A 118 -6.19 14.38 7.91
N PRO A 119 -5.09 14.11 8.63
CA PRO A 119 -3.78 14.67 8.30
C PRO A 119 -3.38 14.35 6.85
N THR A 120 -3.09 15.41 6.08
CA THR A 120 -2.71 15.35 4.67
C THR A 120 -1.55 14.38 4.40
N VAL A 121 -0.63 14.24 5.36
CA VAL A 121 0.50 13.32 5.27
C VAL A 121 0.09 11.86 5.08
N ILE A 122 -1.05 11.42 5.64
CA ILE A 122 -1.57 10.06 5.47
C ILE A 122 -2.02 9.86 4.02
N GLY A 123 -2.71 10.85 3.44
CA GLY A 123 -3.07 10.84 2.02
C GLY A 123 -1.84 10.83 1.11
N ALA A 124 -0.78 11.56 1.48
CA ALA A 124 0.49 11.56 0.76
C ALA A 124 1.17 10.18 0.77
N TYR A 125 1.12 9.43 1.88
CA TYR A 125 1.65 8.06 1.94
C TYR A 125 0.98 7.14 0.92
N HIS A 126 -0.35 7.18 0.83
CA HIS A 126 -1.08 6.46 -0.22
C HIS A 126 -0.68 6.93 -1.62
N GLY A 127 -0.52 8.24 -1.84
CA GLY A 127 -0.04 8.79 -3.11
C GLY A 127 1.33 8.23 -3.51
N ILE A 128 2.25 8.08 -2.54
CA ILE A 128 3.57 7.49 -2.78
C ILE A 128 3.45 6.01 -3.18
N TYR A 129 2.62 5.22 -2.50
CA TYR A 129 2.39 3.83 -2.89
C TYR A 129 1.75 3.68 -4.27
N ALA A 130 0.82 4.57 -4.62
CA ALA A 130 0.26 4.63 -5.97
C ALA A 130 1.36 4.92 -7.01
N LEU A 131 2.21 5.92 -6.77
CA LEU A 131 3.33 6.25 -7.65
C LEU A 131 4.33 5.09 -7.79
N MET A 132 4.62 4.39 -6.69
CA MET A 132 5.46 3.18 -6.72
C MET A 132 4.89 2.13 -7.66
N MET A 133 3.57 1.91 -7.65
CA MET A 133 2.93 0.97 -8.58
C MET A 133 2.96 1.46 -10.03
N VAL A 134 2.81 2.76 -10.29
CA VAL A 134 2.99 3.32 -11.65
C VAL A 134 4.40 3.03 -12.18
N VAL A 135 5.43 3.23 -11.36
CA VAL A 135 6.82 2.89 -11.72
C VAL A 135 6.98 1.39 -11.96
N ALA A 136 6.44 0.55 -11.08
CA ALA A 136 6.49 -0.91 -11.22
C ALA A 136 5.80 -1.39 -12.51
N ILE A 137 4.60 -0.91 -12.80
CA ILE A 137 3.84 -1.21 -14.02
C ILE A 137 4.64 -0.82 -15.26
N SER A 138 5.22 0.39 -15.26
CA SER A 138 6.03 0.88 -16.37
C SER A 138 7.23 -0.05 -16.63
N LYS A 139 7.91 -0.49 -15.56
CA LYS A 139 9.02 -1.44 -15.65
C LYS A 139 8.57 -2.82 -16.14
N THR A 140 7.46 -3.36 -15.64
CA THR A 140 6.91 -4.64 -16.07
C THR A 140 6.50 -4.61 -17.54
N LEU A 141 5.83 -3.55 -17.99
CA LEU A 141 5.43 -3.38 -19.39
C LEU A 141 6.66 -3.34 -20.31
N ALA A 142 7.69 -2.61 -19.92
CA ALA A 142 8.96 -2.48 -20.65
C ALA A 142 9.86 -3.73 -20.57
N GLY A 143 9.51 -4.74 -19.76
CA GLY A 143 10.38 -5.90 -19.52
C GLY A 143 11.66 -5.57 -18.77
N LYS A 144 11.67 -4.49 -17.98
CA LYS A 144 12.82 -3.95 -17.24
C LYS A 144 12.65 -4.08 -15.73
N MET A 145 11.81 -5.01 -15.27
CA MET A 145 11.66 -5.29 -13.84
C MET A 145 12.93 -5.96 -13.32
N ASP A 146 13.56 -5.34 -12.32
CA ASP A 146 14.94 -5.63 -11.88
C ASP A 146 15.06 -5.93 -10.38
N LEU A 147 13.94 -6.09 -9.65
CA LEU A 147 13.99 -6.36 -8.21
C LEU A 147 14.27 -7.84 -7.94
N LYS A 148 15.24 -8.10 -7.06
CA LYS A 148 15.66 -9.45 -6.65
C LYS A 148 14.64 -10.14 -5.77
#